data_AF-A0A948TAK8-F1
#
_entry.id   AF-A0A948TAK8-F1
#
_cell.length_a   1.000
_cell.length_b   1.000
_cell.length_c   1.000
_cell.angle_alpha   90.00
_cell.angle_beta   90.00
_cell.angle_gamma   90.00
#
_symmetry.space_group_name_H-M   'P 1'
#
loop_
_entity.id
_entity.type
_entity.pdbx_description
1 polymer ?
#
loop_
_entity_poly.entity_id
_entity_poly.type
_entity_poly.pdbx_seq_one_letter_code
_entity_poly.pdbx_strand_id
1 'polypeptide(L)'
;MAQKTSINIKPCNIGSSEAHNKRTAEYLANIRREKFYIRTDLMARNEMWVSSQLGDTSLTDCYNQIAAMVKEKTGRAMQTKDRERVNKKTGKVTIVRGSTPLKEGVVVIKEDTTMEQLQKFCKVCNERWGVTALQVFIHRDEG
;
A
#
# COMPACT_ATOMS: atom_id res chain seq x y z
N MET A 1 30.25 -10.37 0.61
CA MET A 1 28.99 -10.58 1.37
C MET A 1 27.83 -10.10 0.52
N ALA A 2 26.71 -10.82 0.47
CA ALA A 2 25.52 -10.32 -0.22
C ALA A 2 24.98 -9.08 0.51
N GLN A 3 24.74 -7.99 -0.22
CA GLN A 3 24.16 -6.77 0.34
C GLN A 3 22.73 -7.08 0.80
N LYS A 4 22.43 -6.82 2.07
CA LYS A 4 21.09 -7.01 2.62
C LYS A 4 20.26 -5.78 2.26
N THR A 5 19.05 -6.01 1.76
CA THR A 5 18.03 -4.98 1.58
C THR A 5 16.83 -5.29 2.47
N SER A 6 15.99 -4.30 2.71
CA SER A 6 14.78 -4.41 3.52
C SER A 6 13.63 -3.66 2.86
N ILE A 7 12.41 -4.08 3.17
CA ILE A 7 11.20 -3.40 2.70
C ILE A 7 10.56 -2.69 3.90
N ASN A 8 10.41 -1.38 3.80
CA ASN A 8 9.67 -0.61 4.79
C ASN A 8 8.19 -0.63 4.42
N ILE A 9 7.36 -1.21 5.29
CA ILE A 9 5.91 -1.32 5.09
C ILE A 9 5.20 -0.30 6.00
N LYS A 10 4.44 0.60 5.40
CA LYS A 10 3.72 1.68 6.09
C LYS A 10 2.23 1.68 5.73
N PRO A 11 1.36 2.37 6.49
CA PRO A 11 -0.02 2.62 6.07
C PRO A 11 -0.09 3.18 4.65
N CYS A 12 -0.96 2.63 3.80
CA CYS A 12 -1.14 3.11 2.44
C CYS A 12 -1.93 4.42 2.43
N ASN A 13 -1.44 5.43 1.69
CA ASN A 13 -2.18 6.67 1.49
C ASN A 13 -3.16 6.52 0.31
N ILE A 14 -4.29 5.86 0.57
CA ILE A 14 -5.30 5.51 -0.44
C ILE A 14 -5.78 6.69 -1.30
N GLY A 15 -5.74 7.92 -0.78
CA GLY A 15 -6.15 9.12 -1.52
C GLY A 15 -5.15 9.58 -2.59
N SER A 16 -3.93 9.03 -2.62
CA SER A 16 -2.89 9.42 -3.59
C SER A 16 -2.11 8.26 -4.20
N SER A 17 -2.00 7.12 -3.51
CA SER A 17 -1.14 6.02 -3.95
C SER A 17 -1.57 5.46 -5.32
N GLU A 18 -2.88 5.32 -5.59
CA GLU A 18 -3.34 4.87 -6.92
C GLU A 18 -3.04 5.87 -8.01
N ALA A 19 -3.33 7.15 -7.78
CA ALA A 19 -3.10 8.21 -8.76
C ALA A 19 -1.60 8.33 -9.10
N HIS A 20 -0.74 8.26 -8.09
CA HIS A 20 0.71 8.18 -8.24
C HIS A 20 1.12 6.95 -9.04
N ASN A 21 0.69 5.76 -8.63
CA ASN A 21 1.14 4.50 -9.23
C ASN A 21 0.65 4.32 -10.67
N LYS A 22 -0.56 4.77 -10.99
CA LYS A 22 -1.13 4.72 -12.34
C LYS A 22 -0.68 5.90 -13.21
N ARG A 23 0.10 6.85 -12.65
CA ARG A 23 0.54 8.08 -13.34
C ARG A 23 -0.62 8.81 -14.02
N THR A 24 -1.72 9.02 -13.30
CA THR A 24 -2.90 9.65 -13.90
C THR A 24 -2.58 11.05 -14.41
N ALA A 25 -3.25 11.48 -15.48
CA ALA A 25 -3.02 12.81 -16.05
C ALA A 25 -3.22 13.93 -15.01
N GLU A 26 -4.23 13.78 -14.14
CA GLU A 26 -4.48 14.70 -13.03
C GLU A 26 -3.33 14.71 -12.02
N TYR A 27 -2.75 13.55 -11.69
CA TYR A 27 -1.59 13.47 -10.80
C TYR A 27 -0.38 14.20 -11.39
N LEU A 28 -0.09 13.95 -12.67
CA LEU A 28 1.01 14.58 -13.39
C LEU A 28 0.84 16.09 -13.56
N ALA A 29 -0.38 16.57 -13.69
CA ALA A 29 -0.68 18.01 -13.78
C ALA A 29 -0.50 18.74 -12.44
N ASN A 30 -0.76 18.06 -11.32
CA ASN A 30 -0.79 18.67 -9.98
C ASN A 30 0.49 18.47 -9.16
N ILE A 31 1.40 17.58 -9.58
CA ILE A 31 2.68 17.41 -8.91
C ILE A 31 3.57 18.64 -9.12
N ARG A 32 4.16 19.15 -8.03
CA ARG A 32 4.99 20.36 -8.10
C ARG A 32 6.31 20.07 -8.84
N ARG A 33 6.72 20.96 -9.75
CA ARG A 33 7.93 20.80 -10.59
C ARG A 33 9.21 20.57 -9.78
N GLU A 34 9.32 21.16 -8.60
CA GLU A 34 10.46 21.01 -7.70
C GLU A 34 10.55 19.64 -7.00
N LYS A 35 9.48 18.83 -7.07
CA LYS A 35 9.44 17.43 -6.59
C LYS A 35 9.39 16.43 -7.75
N PHE A 36 9.59 16.90 -8.98
CA PHE A 36 9.37 16.14 -10.19
C PHE A 36 10.63 15.36 -10.59
N TYR A 37 10.72 14.11 -10.14
CA TYR A 37 11.76 13.16 -10.57
C TYR A 37 11.23 12.10 -11.55
N ILE A 38 10.02 12.31 -12.09
CA ILE A 38 9.35 11.40 -13.03
C ILE A 38 9.75 11.76 -14.47
N ARG A 39 10.29 10.79 -15.20
CA ARG A 39 10.66 10.87 -16.62
C ARG A 39 9.49 10.38 -17.48
N THR A 40 8.64 11.31 -17.91
CA THR A 40 7.44 10.99 -18.70
C THR A 40 7.76 10.28 -20.01
N ASP A 41 8.94 10.50 -20.58
CA ASP A 41 9.46 9.80 -21.75
C ASP A 41 9.76 8.31 -21.50
N LEU A 42 9.89 7.89 -20.24
CA LEU A 42 10.17 6.51 -19.84
C LEU A 42 8.94 5.77 -19.27
N MET A 43 7.81 6.45 -19.06
CA MET A 43 6.59 5.87 -18.47
C MET A 43 6.08 4.62 -19.20
N ALA A 44 6.31 4.52 -20.51
CA ALA A 44 5.92 3.33 -21.29
C ALA A 44 6.65 2.05 -20.86
N ARG A 45 7.75 2.17 -20.09
CA ARG A 45 8.50 1.05 -19.50
C ARG A 45 7.98 0.64 -18.12
N ASN A 46 7.01 1.36 -17.55
CA ASN A 46 6.42 0.98 -16.28
C ASN A 46 5.59 -0.28 -16.45
N GLU A 47 5.59 -1.13 -15.44
CA GLU A 47 4.79 -2.35 -15.42
C GLU A 47 3.82 -2.30 -14.24
N MET A 48 2.67 -2.92 -14.42
CA MET A 48 1.71 -3.07 -13.34
C MET A 48 1.14 -4.49 -13.32
N TRP A 49 0.84 -4.95 -12.12
CA TRP A 49 0.06 -6.14 -11.89
C TRP A 49 -0.97 -5.84 -10.80
N VAL A 50 -2.21 -6.28 -11.04
CA VAL A 50 -3.30 -6.15 -10.08
C VAL A 50 -3.82 -7.55 -9.79
N SER A 51 -4.00 -7.85 -8.49
CA SER A 51 -4.56 -9.12 -8.05
C SER A 51 -6.00 -9.25 -8.53
N SER A 52 -6.40 -10.46 -8.94
CA SER A 52 -7.79 -10.77 -9.25
C SER A 52 -8.74 -10.55 -8.07
N GLN A 53 -8.22 -10.57 -6.83
CA GLN A 53 -9.01 -10.24 -5.63
C GLN A 53 -9.36 -8.76 -5.53
N LEU A 54 -8.51 -7.87 -6.08
CA LEU A 54 -8.84 -6.44 -6.18
C LEU A 54 -9.70 -6.19 -7.42
N GLY A 55 -9.37 -6.84 -8.55
CA GLY A 55 -10.07 -6.64 -9.82
C GLY A 55 -10.05 -5.17 -10.24
N ASP A 56 -11.20 -4.66 -10.68
CA ASP A 56 -11.37 -3.26 -11.08
C ASP A 56 -11.71 -2.31 -9.91
N THR A 57 -11.68 -2.83 -8.68
CA THR A 57 -12.03 -2.10 -7.46
C THR A 57 -10.90 -1.12 -7.10
N SER A 58 -11.23 0.12 -6.73
CA SER A 58 -10.23 1.06 -6.22
C SER A 58 -9.73 0.64 -4.83
N LEU A 59 -8.58 1.17 -4.41
CA LEU A 59 -8.11 0.99 -3.02
C LEU A 59 -9.11 1.57 -2.01
N THR A 60 -9.80 2.65 -2.39
CA THR A 60 -10.83 3.27 -1.57
C THR A 60 -12.03 2.34 -1.39
N ASP A 61 -12.48 1.70 -2.46
CA ASP A 61 -13.60 0.75 -2.41
C ASP A 61 -13.22 -0.50 -1.61
N CYS A 62 -12.03 -1.05 -1.83
CA CYS A 62 -11.50 -2.16 -1.04
C CYS A 62 -11.46 -1.82 0.46
N TYR A 63 -10.97 -0.63 0.79
CA TYR A 63 -10.95 -0.12 2.16
C TYR A 63 -12.36 -0.02 2.76
N ASN A 64 -13.33 0.51 2.01
CA ASN A 64 -14.72 0.64 2.44
C ASN A 64 -15.38 -0.73 2.66
N GLN A 65 -15.13 -1.70 1.78
CA GLN A 65 -15.59 -3.08 1.92
C GLN A 65 -15.03 -3.72 3.19
N ILE A 66 -13.74 -3.55 3.47
CA ILE A 66 -13.12 -4.03 4.71
C ILE A 66 -13.77 -3.36 5.93
N ALA A 67 -13.99 -2.05 5.89
CA ALA A 67 -14.63 -1.32 6.97
C ALA A 67 -16.05 -1.83 7.26
N ALA A 68 -16.84 -2.10 6.21
CA ALA A 68 -18.17 -2.69 6.32
C ALA A 68 -18.10 -4.09 6.93
N MET A 69 -17.20 -4.94 6.43
CA MET A 69 -17.01 -6.31 6.94
C MET A 69 -16.60 -6.32 8.42
N VAL A 70 -15.72 -5.41 8.85
CA VAL A 70 -15.34 -5.28 10.27
C VAL A 70 -16.56 -4.94 11.13
N LYS A 71 -17.39 -3.98 10.68
CA LYS A 71 -18.62 -3.61 11.39
C LYS A 71 -19.60 -4.76 11.47
N GLU A 72 -19.80 -5.48 10.39
CA GLU A 72 -20.68 -6.65 10.32
C GLU A 72 -20.22 -7.76 11.28
N LYS A 73 -18.95 -8.16 11.20
CA LYS A 73 -18.42 -9.30 11.96
C LYS A 73 -18.18 -9.01 13.45
N THR A 74 -17.91 -7.76 13.80
CA THR A 74 -17.50 -7.40 15.17
C THR A 74 -18.50 -6.50 15.90
N GLY A 75 -19.51 -5.99 15.20
CA GLY A 75 -20.44 -4.97 15.71
C GLY A 75 -19.80 -3.59 15.93
N ARG A 76 -18.54 -3.39 15.54
CA ARG A 76 -17.77 -2.17 15.83
C ARG A 76 -17.22 -1.55 14.55
N ALA A 77 -17.24 -0.22 14.49
CA ALA A 77 -16.57 0.51 13.42
C ALA A 77 -15.06 0.20 13.41
N MET A 78 -14.47 0.12 12.21
CA MET A 78 -13.04 -0.07 12.03
C MET A 78 -12.27 1.07 12.71
N GLN A 79 -11.34 0.72 13.60
CA GLN A 79 -10.51 1.70 14.31
C GLN A 79 -9.30 2.02 13.45
N THR A 80 -9.19 3.26 12.97
CA THR A 80 -8.18 3.65 11.97
C THR A 80 -7.08 4.52 12.55
N LYS A 81 -7.31 5.09 13.73
CA LYS A 81 -6.37 5.96 14.46
C LYS A 81 -6.14 5.40 15.85
N ASP A 82 -4.93 5.66 16.35
CA ASP A 82 -4.61 5.43 17.75
C ASP A 82 -5.53 6.30 18.62
N ARG A 83 -6.04 5.72 19.71
CA ARG A 83 -6.80 6.46 20.70
C ARG A 83 -6.44 6.02 22.10
N GLU A 84 -6.46 6.96 23.02
CA GLU A 84 -6.28 6.66 24.43
C GLU A 84 -7.58 6.13 25.03
N ARG A 85 -7.44 5.10 25.87
CA ARG A 85 -8.52 4.54 26.66
C ARG A 85 -8.12 4.56 28.12
N VAL A 86 -8.88 5.30 28.92
CA VAL A 86 -8.69 5.41 30.37
C VAL A 86 -9.53 4.36 31.09
N ASN A 87 -8.91 3.60 31.98
CA ASN A 87 -9.63 2.74 32.91
C ASN A 87 -10.21 3.58 34.05
N LYS A 88 -11.54 3.74 34.09
CA LYS A 88 -12.23 4.58 35.10
C LYS A 88 -12.02 4.12 36.55
N LYS A 89 -11.70 2.84 36.79
CA LYS A 89 -11.49 2.30 38.15
C LYS A 89 -10.05 2.47 38.64
N THR A 90 -9.07 2.43 37.74
CA THR A 90 -7.64 2.43 38.10
C THR A 90 -6.88 3.67 37.62
N GLY A 91 -7.51 4.54 36.83
CA GLY A 91 -6.86 5.70 36.20
C GLY A 91 -5.88 5.36 35.07
N LYS A 92 -5.61 4.08 34.82
CA LYS A 92 -4.59 3.65 33.84
C LYS A 92 -5.00 4.01 32.41
N VAL A 93 -4.11 4.72 31.71
CA VAL A 93 -4.24 5.01 30.27
C VAL A 93 -3.64 3.87 29.45
N THR A 94 -4.37 3.44 28.42
CA THR A 94 -3.90 2.45 27.44
C THR A 94 -4.09 2.99 26.03
N ILE A 95 -3.09 2.84 25.17
CA ILE A 95 -3.20 3.21 23.76
C ILE A 95 -3.85 2.04 23.02
N VAL A 96 -5.02 2.28 22.47
CA VAL A 96 -5.65 1.38 21.51
C VAL A 96 -5.15 1.79 20.14
N ARG A 97 -4.31 0.94 19.53
CA ARG A 97 -3.73 1.22 18.21
C ARG A 97 -4.79 1.18 17.12
N GLY A 98 -4.75 2.14 16.21
CA GLY A 98 -5.49 2.09 14.96
C GLY A 98 -4.93 1.01 14.05
N SER A 99 -5.81 0.42 13.22
CA SER A 99 -5.44 -0.49 12.16
C SER A 99 -5.74 0.16 10.82
N THR A 100 -4.71 0.28 9.98
CA THR A 100 -4.88 0.57 8.56
C THR A 100 -4.76 -0.76 7.81
N PRO A 101 -5.87 -1.33 7.31
CA PRO A 101 -5.86 -2.66 6.72
C PRO A 101 -5.06 -2.71 5.42
N LEU A 102 -4.95 -1.58 4.73
CA LEU A 102 -4.12 -1.42 3.54
C LEU A 102 -2.77 -0.81 3.91
N LYS A 103 -1.72 -1.44 3.43
CA LYS A 103 -0.33 -1.03 3.63
C LYS A 103 0.40 -1.04 2.30
N GLU A 104 1.39 -0.18 2.17
CA GLU A 104 2.27 -0.11 1.01
C GLU A 104 3.72 -0.34 1.44
N GLY A 105 4.48 -1.00 0.58
CA GLY A 105 5.90 -1.25 0.75
C GLY A 105 6.66 -0.90 -0.51
N VAL A 106 7.84 -0.32 -0.36
CA VAL A 106 8.75 -0.03 -1.47
C VAL A 106 9.84 -1.09 -1.46
N VAL A 107 9.95 -1.82 -2.58
CA VAL A 107 10.95 -2.86 -2.78
C VAL A 107 12.06 -2.29 -3.65
N VAL A 108 13.32 -2.43 -3.21
CA VAL A 108 14.47 -2.10 -4.04
C VAL A 108 14.61 -3.17 -5.12
N ILE A 109 14.54 -2.74 -6.38
CA ILE A 109 14.64 -3.61 -7.55
C ILE A 109 15.89 -3.26 -8.37
N LYS A 110 16.29 -4.17 -9.24
CA LYS A 110 17.30 -3.92 -10.28
C LYS A 110 16.61 -3.60 -11.60
N GLU A 111 17.36 -3.09 -12.58
CA GLU A 111 16.85 -2.83 -13.93
C GLU A 111 16.24 -4.08 -14.57
N ASP A 112 16.83 -5.26 -14.34
CA ASP A 112 16.39 -6.55 -14.88
C ASP A 112 15.35 -7.29 -14.01
N THR A 113 14.88 -6.68 -12.91
CA THR A 113 13.84 -7.30 -12.07
C THR A 113 12.52 -7.40 -12.84
N THR A 114 11.94 -8.59 -12.90
CA THR A 114 10.69 -8.85 -13.63
C THR A 114 9.47 -8.82 -12.71
N MET A 115 8.29 -8.55 -13.28
CA MET A 115 7.03 -8.65 -12.54
C MET A 115 6.81 -10.04 -11.94
N GLU A 116 7.20 -11.11 -12.63
CA GLU A 116 7.08 -12.49 -12.15
C GLU A 116 7.89 -12.74 -10.88
N GLN A 117 9.10 -12.16 -10.78
CA GLN A 117 9.90 -12.23 -9.57
C GLN A 117 9.20 -11.54 -8.39
N LEU A 118 8.56 -10.39 -8.63
CA LEU A 118 7.80 -9.67 -7.61
C LEU A 118 6.52 -10.42 -7.20
N GLN A 119 5.79 -11.01 -8.15
CA GLN A 119 4.64 -11.87 -7.84
C GLN A 119 5.05 -13.09 -7.00
N LYS A 120 6.18 -13.73 -7.33
CA LYS A 120 6.75 -14.82 -6.52
C LYS A 120 7.11 -14.34 -5.12
N PHE A 121 7.72 -13.16 -4.98
CA PHE A 121 7.99 -12.55 -3.69
C PHE A 121 6.70 -12.32 -2.88
N CYS A 122 5.65 -11.77 -3.51
CA CYS A 122 4.35 -11.59 -2.89
C CYS A 122 3.73 -12.91 -2.43
N LYS A 123 3.86 -13.99 -3.21
CA LYS A 123 3.41 -15.34 -2.83
C LYS A 123 4.11 -15.83 -1.57
N VAL A 124 5.44 -15.71 -1.50
CA VAL A 124 6.22 -16.08 -0.30
C VAL A 124 5.81 -15.22 0.91
N CYS A 125 5.53 -13.93 0.71
CA CYS A 125 5.03 -13.06 1.78
C CYS A 125 3.67 -13.52 2.33
N ASN A 126 2.77 -13.97 1.44
CA ASN A 126 1.49 -14.51 1.83
C ASN A 126 1.64 -15.83 2.61
N GLU A 127 2.44 -16.77 2.09
CA GLU A 127 2.68 -18.07 2.75
C GLU A 127 3.31 -17.93 4.14
N ARG A 128 4.22 -16.97 4.31
CA ARG A 128 4.99 -16.81 5.56
C ARG A 128 4.31 -15.93 6.61
N TRP A 129 3.59 -14.89 6.18
CA TRP A 129 3.04 -13.88 7.09
C TRP A 129 1.55 -13.58 6.88
N GLY A 130 0.89 -14.23 5.91
CA GLY A 130 -0.49 -13.94 5.55
C GLY A 130 -0.68 -12.56 4.90
N VAL A 131 0.40 -11.95 4.39
CA VAL A 131 0.34 -10.64 3.72
C VAL A 131 -0.05 -10.83 2.26
N THR A 132 -1.25 -10.40 1.90
CA THR A 132 -1.76 -10.45 0.53
C THR A 132 -1.41 -9.18 -0.24
N ALA A 133 -0.71 -9.33 -1.38
CA ALA A 133 -0.49 -8.22 -2.29
C ALA A 133 -1.74 -7.97 -3.14
N LEU A 134 -2.21 -6.71 -3.16
CA LEU A 134 -3.37 -6.30 -3.96
C LEU A 134 -2.97 -5.79 -5.35
N GLN A 135 -1.82 -5.11 -5.43
CA GLN A 135 -1.27 -4.57 -6.66
C GLN A 135 0.24 -4.36 -6.52
N VAL A 136 0.96 -4.43 -7.63
CA VAL A 136 2.40 -4.21 -7.74
C VAL A 136 2.64 -3.28 -8.92
N PHE A 137 3.47 -2.26 -8.72
CA PHE A 137 3.91 -1.34 -9.78
C PHE A 137 5.43 -1.33 -9.82
N ILE A 138 5.97 -1.40 -11.04
CA ILE A 138 7.38 -1.18 -11.33
C ILE A 138 7.47 0.18 -12.01
N HIS A 139 8.09 1.14 -11.33
CA HIS A 139 8.40 2.44 -11.89
C HIS A 139 9.80 2.39 -12.50
N ARG A 140 9.87 2.52 -13.83
CA ARG A 140 11.10 2.64 -14.63
C ARG A 140 11.32 4.06 -15.14
N ASP A 141 10.45 4.96 -14.72
CA ASP A 141 10.42 6.38 -15.00
C ASP A 141 10.96 7.23 -13.83
N GLU A 142 11.46 6.59 -12.79
CA GLU A 142 12.04 7.23 -11.60
C GLU A 142 13.55 6.94 -11.51
N GLY A 143 14.26 7.73 -10.68
CA GLY A 143 15.70 7.59 -10.44
C GLY A 143 16.08 6.53 -9.41
#